data_AF-A0A3C2BBA2-F1
#
_entry.id   AF-A0A3C2BBA2-F1
#
_cell.length_a   1.000
_cell.length_b   1.000
_cell.length_c   1.000
_cell.angle_alpha   90.00
_cell.angle_beta   90.00
_cell.angle_gamma   90.00
#
_symmetry.space_group_name_H-M   'P 1'
#
loop_
_entity.id
_entity.type
_entity.pdbx_description
1 polymer ?
#
loop_
_entity_poly.entity_id
_entity_poly.type
_entity_poly.pdbx_seq_one_letter_code
_entity_poly.pdbx_strand_id
1 'polypeptide(L)'
;MKRKIISALLATVTAFTFVLTGCGSAETNSDSGKVSITNVSYDPTREFYSSYNDIFANHWKELKGQDVEVTQSHGGSGKQALEVANGLEADVVTLALEYDVKAVQNAGLIEDGWIDEFDKDSSPYTSTIVFLIRKGNPKNINDWDDLVKDGVGVITPNPKTSGGARWNYLAAWAYADKKFNGDEAQIEDFVRKLYKNVLVLDSGARGATTTFVENGQGDVLIAWENEAYLSIKDNPDEYEIITPSISILAQPSVAIVDSVVDKRGTREVATEYLNYLYSDDAQRLAG
;
A
#
# COMPACT_ATOMS: atom_id res chain seq x y z
N MET A 1 49.47 -10.42 -87.98
CA MET A 1 48.80 -11.12 -89.10
C MET A 1 47.37 -11.44 -88.68
N LYS A 2 46.39 -10.68 -89.18
CA LYS A 2 45.23 -11.15 -90.01
C LYS A 2 44.47 -12.35 -89.40
N ARG A 3 43.29 -12.10 -88.77
CA ARG A 3 41.90 -12.28 -89.32
C ARG A 3 41.55 -13.78 -89.48
N LYS A 4 40.38 -14.36 -89.15
CA LYS A 4 38.99 -13.99 -88.75
C LYS A 4 38.34 -15.34 -88.32
N ILE A 5 37.23 -15.42 -87.58
CA ILE A 5 35.82 -15.58 -88.03
C ILE A 5 35.06 -15.82 -86.69
N ILE A 6 34.25 -14.92 -86.10
CA ILE A 6 32.88 -14.46 -86.40
C ILE A 6 31.86 -15.57 -86.69
N SER A 7 31.03 -15.89 -85.69
CA SER A 7 29.59 -16.19 -85.87
C SER A 7 28.83 -15.66 -84.65
N ALA A 8 27.81 -14.85 -84.91
CA ALA A 8 27.01 -14.08 -83.97
C ALA A 8 25.55 -14.55 -84.00
N LEU A 9 24.84 -14.43 -82.87
CA LEU A 9 23.38 -14.24 -82.74
C LEU A 9 23.15 -13.74 -81.27
N LEU A 10 22.92 -12.46 -80.98
CA LEU A 10 21.64 -11.71 -80.90
C LEU A 10 20.50 -12.51 -80.25
N ALA A 11 19.67 -12.07 -79.30
CA ALA A 11 19.45 -10.87 -78.45
C ALA A 11 18.59 -11.42 -77.26
N THR A 12 18.53 -10.85 -76.05
CA THR A 12 17.69 -9.71 -75.65
C THR A 12 18.02 -9.32 -74.21
N VAL A 13 17.93 -8.02 -73.96
CA VAL A 13 18.12 -7.30 -72.69
C VAL A 13 16.92 -7.48 -71.77
N THR A 14 17.15 -7.77 -70.49
CA THR A 14 16.30 -7.28 -69.40
C THR A 14 17.14 -7.09 -68.13
N ALA A 15 17.50 -5.84 -67.86
CA ALA A 15 17.94 -5.41 -66.55
C ALA A 15 16.71 -5.29 -65.65
N PHE A 16 16.71 -5.99 -64.50
CA PHE A 16 15.78 -5.75 -63.42
C PHE A 16 16.58 -5.56 -62.13
N THR A 17 16.94 -4.31 -61.88
CA THR A 17 17.26 -3.78 -60.56
C THR A 17 16.00 -3.87 -59.70
N PHE A 18 15.98 -4.81 -58.74
CA PHE A 18 15.01 -4.79 -57.65
C PHE A 18 15.58 -3.93 -56.52
N VAL A 19 15.17 -2.66 -56.50
CA VAL A 19 15.17 -1.84 -55.28
C VAL A 19 13.83 -2.10 -54.61
N LEU A 20 13.83 -2.93 -53.56
CA LEU A 20 12.68 -3.07 -52.66
C LEU A 20 12.88 -2.14 -51.47
N THR A 21 12.39 -0.92 -51.64
CA THR A 21 11.92 -0.08 -50.54
C THR A 21 10.58 -0.67 -50.11
N GLY A 22 10.54 -1.31 -48.94
CA GLY A 22 9.34 -1.94 -48.38
C GLY A 22 9.16 -1.52 -46.93
N CYS A 23 8.00 -0.93 -46.66
CA CYS A 23 7.58 -0.24 -45.45
C CYS A 23 7.81 -1.00 -44.14
N GLY A 24 7.92 -0.21 -43.07
CA GLY A 24 8.05 -0.69 -41.72
C GLY A 24 6.85 -1.54 -41.29
N SER A 25 7.19 -2.69 -40.75
CA SER A 25 6.55 -3.20 -39.56
C SER A 25 7.55 -2.92 -38.45
N ALA A 26 7.24 -1.98 -37.56
CA ALA A 26 7.88 -2.02 -36.25
C ALA A 26 7.49 -3.38 -35.68
N GLU A 27 8.43 -4.33 -35.67
CA GLU A 27 8.36 -5.45 -34.76
C GLU A 27 8.31 -4.83 -33.37
N THR A 28 7.10 -4.67 -32.85
CA THR A 28 6.89 -4.73 -31.41
C THR A 28 7.42 -6.10 -31.01
N ASN A 29 8.72 -6.15 -30.68
CA ASN A 29 9.24 -7.13 -29.75
C ASN A 29 8.41 -6.94 -28.49
N SER A 30 7.24 -7.58 -28.43
CA SER A 30 6.64 -7.97 -27.17
C SER A 30 7.66 -8.92 -26.59
N ASP A 31 8.63 -8.38 -25.87
CA ASP A 31 9.44 -9.16 -24.98
C ASP A 31 8.42 -9.87 -24.10
N SER A 32 8.20 -11.16 -24.36
CA SER A 32 7.33 -12.05 -23.57
C SER A 32 8.02 -12.34 -22.23
N GLY A 33 8.58 -11.28 -21.65
CA GLY A 33 9.44 -11.27 -20.51
C GLY A 33 8.60 -11.21 -19.26
N LYS A 34 9.19 -11.78 -18.21
CA LYS A 34 8.71 -11.66 -16.85
C LYS A 34 9.34 -10.42 -16.25
N VAL A 35 8.52 -9.50 -15.73
CA VAL A 35 8.99 -8.37 -14.92
C VAL A 35 8.68 -8.64 -13.45
N SER A 36 9.54 -8.16 -12.55
CA SER A 36 9.30 -8.27 -11.12
C SER A 36 9.43 -6.92 -10.44
N ILE A 37 8.49 -6.65 -9.53
CA ILE A 37 8.49 -5.47 -8.67
C ILE A 37 8.34 -5.89 -7.20
N THR A 38 8.77 -5.02 -6.31
CA THR A 38 8.67 -5.16 -4.86
C THR A 38 7.77 -4.06 -4.34
N ASN A 39 6.64 -4.43 -3.73
CA ASN A 39 5.79 -3.54 -2.96
C ASN A 39 6.11 -3.69 -1.46
N VAL A 40 6.55 -2.60 -0.84
CA VAL A 40 6.73 -2.50 0.61
C VAL A 40 5.51 -1.79 1.20
N SER A 41 4.72 -2.54 1.97
CA SER A 41 3.45 -2.11 2.54
C SER A 41 3.36 -2.28 4.05
N TYR A 42 2.26 -1.84 4.66
CA TYR A 42 2.00 -1.93 6.11
C TYR A 42 1.09 -3.13 6.47
N ASP A 43 1.15 -3.66 7.70
CA ASP A 43 0.57 -4.99 8.00
C ASP A 43 -0.89 -5.25 7.56
N PRO A 44 -1.86 -4.35 7.82
CA PRO A 44 -3.27 -4.55 7.50
C PRO A 44 -3.65 -4.70 6.02
N THR A 45 -2.72 -4.47 5.10
CA THR A 45 -3.01 -4.49 3.65
C THR A 45 -2.61 -5.80 2.99
N ARG A 46 -2.11 -6.79 3.75
CA ARG A 46 -1.60 -8.06 3.21
C ARG A 46 -2.61 -8.78 2.31
N GLU A 47 -3.83 -8.93 2.80
CA GLU A 47 -4.89 -9.64 2.09
C GLU A 47 -5.35 -8.81 0.87
N PHE A 48 -5.46 -7.48 1.04
CA PHE A 48 -5.78 -6.57 -0.05
C PHE A 48 -4.75 -6.64 -1.17
N TYR A 49 -3.46 -6.47 -0.87
CA TYR A 49 -2.41 -6.49 -1.89
C TYR A 49 -2.21 -7.88 -2.49
N SER A 50 -2.47 -8.97 -1.75
CA SER A 50 -2.52 -10.31 -2.35
C SER A 50 -3.59 -10.38 -3.46
N SER A 51 -4.82 -9.98 -3.18
CA SER A 51 -5.90 -9.99 -4.20
C SER A 51 -5.67 -8.95 -5.30
N TYR A 52 -5.11 -7.79 -4.96
CA TYR A 52 -4.78 -6.75 -5.92
C TYR A 52 -3.71 -7.21 -6.91
N ASN A 53 -2.68 -7.91 -6.42
CA ASN A 53 -1.60 -8.42 -7.28
C ASN A 53 -2.12 -9.42 -8.32
N ASP A 54 -3.12 -10.24 -7.98
CA ASP A 54 -3.74 -11.18 -8.91
C ASP A 54 -4.46 -10.45 -10.05
N ILE A 55 -5.25 -9.42 -9.74
CA ILE A 55 -5.96 -8.64 -10.78
C ILE A 55 -4.99 -7.78 -11.59
N PHE A 56 -3.96 -7.21 -10.95
CA PHE A 56 -2.95 -6.42 -11.65
C PHE A 56 -2.12 -7.29 -12.60
N ALA A 57 -1.80 -8.53 -12.23
CA ALA A 57 -1.06 -9.44 -13.09
C ALA A 57 -1.82 -9.73 -14.39
N ASN A 58 -3.14 -9.93 -14.31
CA ASN A 58 -3.99 -10.10 -15.48
C ASN A 58 -4.04 -8.82 -16.32
N HIS A 59 -4.26 -7.66 -15.69
CA HIS A 59 -4.28 -6.36 -16.35
C HIS A 59 -2.97 -6.08 -17.11
N TRP A 60 -1.82 -6.30 -16.47
CA TRP A 60 -0.52 -6.10 -17.10
C TRP A 60 -0.28 -7.06 -18.27
N LYS A 61 -0.71 -8.32 -18.14
CA LYS A 61 -0.61 -9.30 -19.23
C LYS A 61 -1.44 -8.89 -20.44
N GLU A 62 -2.64 -8.38 -20.22
CA GLU A 62 -3.51 -7.87 -21.28
C GLU A 62 -2.96 -6.60 -21.92
N LEU A 63 -2.41 -5.69 -21.12
CA LEU A 63 -1.90 -4.40 -21.57
C LEU A 63 -0.56 -4.52 -22.33
N LYS A 64 0.34 -5.40 -21.88
CA LYS A 64 1.74 -5.45 -22.33
C LYS A 64 2.18 -6.81 -22.88
N GLY A 65 1.39 -7.86 -22.71
CA GLY A 65 1.79 -9.23 -23.06
C GLY A 65 2.84 -9.85 -22.11
N GLN A 66 3.19 -9.15 -21.04
CA GLN A 66 4.23 -9.53 -20.08
C GLN A 66 3.64 -10.13 -18.81
N ASP A 67 4.34 -11.10 -18.22
CA ASP A 67 3.99 -11.59 -16.89
C ASP A 67 4.63 -10.69 -15.83
N VAL A 68 3.90 -10.34 -14.77
CA VAL A 68 4.44 -9.57 -13.63
C VAL A 68 4.38 -10.39 -12.36
N GLU A 69 5.49 -10.37 -11.61
CA GLU A 69 5.57 -10.91 -10.25
C GLU A 69 5.73 -9.76 -9.25
N VAL A 70 4.83 -9.68 -8.27
CA VAL A 70 4.88 -8.67 -7.22
C VAL A 70 5.31 -9.31 -5.91
N THR A 71 6.54 -9.03 -5.48
CA THR A 71 7.03 -9.40 -4.15
C THR A 71 6.47 -8.44 -3.11
N GLN A 72 6.00 -8.97 -1.99
CA GLN A 72 5.35 -8.21 -0.93
C GLN A 72 6.17 -8.25 0.35
N SER A 73 6.47 -7.08 0.92
CA SER A 73 6.96 -6.95 2.30
C SER A 73 5.92 -6.21 3.14
N HIS A 74 5.62 -6.73 4.32
CA HIS A 74 4.62 -6.17 5.23
C HIS A 74 5.18 -6.08 6.66
N GLY A 75 4.90 -4.97 7.33
CA GLY A 75 5.36 -4.68 8.67
C GLY A 75 4.66 -3.45 9.27
N GLY A 76 5.07 -3.03 10.45
CA GLY A 76 4.71 -1.71 10.96
C GLY A 76 5.19 -0.62 9.97
N SER A 77 4.29 0.25 9.52
CA SER A 77 4.57 1.23 8.45
C SER A 77 5.85 2.07 8.65
N GLY A 78 6.11 2.52 9.88
CA GLY A 78 7.34 3.29 10.17
C GLY A 78 8.61 2.42 10.11
N LYS A 79 8.50 1.14 10.49
CA LYS A 79 9.60 0.17 10.33
C LYS A 79 9.86 -0.11 8.85
N GLN A 80 8.81 -0.29 8.04
CA GLN A 80 8.91 -0.53 6.61
C GLN A 80 9.55 0.64 5.87
N ALA A 81 9.12 1.87 6.18
CA ALA A 81 9.77 3.09 5.68
C ALA A 81 11.27 3.12 6.01
N LEU A 82 11.64 2.73 7.23
CA LEU A 82 13.03 2.66 7.67
C LEU A 82 13.82 1.56 6.93
N GLU A 83 13.22 0.41 6.64
CA GLU A 83 13.88 -0.64 5.84
C GLU A 83 14.21 -0.16 4.43
N VAL A 84 13.28 0.55 3.78
CA VAL A 84 13.50 1.15 2.45
C VAL A 84 14.56 2.24 2.52
N ALA A 85 14.45 3.17 3.47
CA ALA A 85 15.43 4.24 3.68
C ALA A 85 16.86 3.72 3.93
N ASN A 86 17.00 2.49 4.45
CA ASN A 86 18.29 1.85 4.70
C ASN A 86 18.71 0.83 3.63
N GLY A 87 18.03 0.79 2.47
CA GLY A 87 18.49 0.07 1.28
C GLY A 87 17.68 -1.16 0.88
N LEU A 88 16.50 -1.41 1.47
CA LEU A 88 15.55 -2.36 0.88
C LEU A 88 15.04 -1.78 -0.44
N GLU A 89 15.34 -2.46 -1.55
CA GLU A 89 14.99 -2.02 -2.90
C GLU A 89 13.51 -2.27 -3.23
N ALA A 90 12.64 -1.42 -2.69
CA ALA A 90 11.24 -1.34 -3.06
C ALA A 90 11.07 -0.58 -4.38
N ASP A 91 10.25 -1.09 -5.30
CA ASP A 91 9.86 -0.34 -6.51
C ASP A 91 8.75 0.65 -6.17
N VAL A 92 7.84 0.25 -5.28
CA VAL A 92 6.75 1.08 -4.77
C VAL A 92 6.65 0.92 -3.26
N VAL A 93 6.23 2.00 -2.60
CA VAL A 93 5.83 1.99 -1.20
C VAL A 93 4.34 2.26 -1.11
N THR A 94 3.64 1.54 -0.24
CA THR A 94 2.21 1.69 0.01
C THR A 94 1.99 1.73 1.52
N LEU A 95 2.21 2.89 2.13
CA LEU A 95 2.41 3.04 3.57
C LEU A 95 1.17 3.61 4.26
N ALA A 96 1.12 3.48 5.57
CA ALA A 96 -0.07 3.80 6.36
C ALA A 96 -0.41 5.30 6.43
N LEU A 97 0.54 6.19 6.11
CA LEU A 97 0.39 7.64 6.20
C LEU A 97 1.53 8.38 5.48
N GLU A 98 1.27 9.61 5.06
CA GLU A 98 2.18 10.48 4.31
C GLU A 98 3.56 10.64 4.96
N TYR A 99 3.61 10.84 6.28
CA TYR A 99 4.87 11.05 7.00
C TYR A 99 5.86 9.88 6.85
N ASP A 100 5.38 8.65 6.65
CA ASP A 100 6.27 7.50 6.42
C ASP A 100 6.86 7.52 5.01
N VAL A 101 6.09 7.92 3.99
CA VAL A 101 6.61 8.14 2.64
C VAL A 101 7.60 9.30 2.63
N LYS A 102 7.30 10.38 3.36
CA LYS A 102 8.21 11.51 3.55
C LYS A 102 9.54 11.10 4.17
N ALA A 103 9.56 10.10 5.06
CA ALA A 103 10.81 9.57 5.62
C ALA A 103 11.68 8.87 4.55
N VAL A 104 11.06 8.12 3.64
CA VAL A 104 11.75 7.50 2.49
C VAL A 104 12.26 8.57 1.51
N GLN A 105 11.44 9.59 1.26
CA GLN A 105 11.81 10.75 0.45
C GLN A 105 13.01 11.51 1.04
N ASN A 106 13.00 11.76 2.35
CA ASN A 106 14.11 12.43 3.05
C ASN A 106 15.43 11.63 3.01
N ALA A 107 15.37 10.32 2.73
CA ALA A 107 16.55 9.49 2.47
C ALA A 107 17.08 9.65 1.03
N GLY A 108 16.43 10.46 0.20
CA GLY A 108 16.82 10.74 -1.19
C GLY A 108 16.36 9.69 -2.20
N LEU A 109 15.38 8.84 -1.84
CA LEU A 109 14.95 7.72 -2.68
C LEU A 109 13.71 8.02 -3.53
N ILE A 110 12.91 9.02 -3.13
CA ILE A 110 11.69 9.50 -3.79
C ILE A 110 11.88 10.99 -4.11
N GLU A 111 11.43 11.45 -5.27
CA GLU A 111 11.52 12.84 -5.70
C GLU A 111 10.50 13.77 -5.01
N ASP A 112 10.68 15.09 -5.15
CA ASP A 112 9.71 16.09 -4.69
C ASP A 112 8.45 16.09 -5.57
N GLY A 113 7.28 16.29 -4.94
CA GLY A 113 5.99 16.31 -5.63
C GLY A 113 5.26 14.95 -5.68
N TRP A 114 5.82 13.89 -5.11
CA TRP A 114 5.22 12.54 -5.11
C TRP A 114 3.76 12.48 -4.63
N ILE A 115 3.36 13.39 -3.72
CA ILE A 115 2.00 13.45 -3.16
C ILE A 115 0.96 13.84 -4.22
N ASP A 116 1.39 14.52 -5.29
CA ASP A 116 0.54 15.00 -6.37
C ASP A 116 0.64 14.10 -7.63
N GLU A 117 1.43 13.02 -7.59
CA GLU A 117 1.62 12.12 -8.74
C GLU A 117 0.39 11.26 -9.03
N PHE A 118 -0.41 10.96 -8.00
CA PHE A 118 -1.64 10.19 -8.12
C PHE A 118 -2.80 10.95 -7.47
N ASP A 119 -4.02 10.66 -7.93
CA ASP A 119 -5.23 11.31 -7.43
C ASP A 119 -5.39 11.19 -5.90
N LYS A 120 -6.09 12.16 -5.30
CA LYS A 120 -6.45 12.17 -3.87
C LYS A 120 -5.22 12.14 -2.94
N ASP A 121 -4.24 13.01 -3.20
CA ASP A 121 -3.03 13.14 -2.41
C ASP A 121 -2.25 11.81 -2.32
N SER A 122 -2.19 11.09 -3.44
CA SER A 122 -1.63 9.75 -3.54
C SER A 122 -2.21 8.75 -2.52
N SER A 123 -3.50 8.86 -2.21
CA SER A 123 -4.25 7.97 -1.29
C SER A 123 -5.39 7.25 -2.04
N PRO A 124 -5.17 6.05 -2.60
CA PRO A 124 -6.16 5.38 -3.43
C PRO A 124 -7.40 4.90 -2.67
N TYR A 125 -7.28 4.71 -1.36
CA TYR A 125 -8.37 4.35 -0.47
C TYR A 125 -8.18 5.08 0.87
N THR A 126 -9.21 5.02 1.70
CA THR A 126 -9.22 5.61 3.04
C THR A 126 -9.78 4.61 4.04
N SER A 127 -9.54 4.84 5.32
CA SER A 127 -10.12 4.05 6.40
C SER A 127 -10.34 4.97 7.61
N THR A 128 -10.79 4.40 8.72
CA THR A 128 -10.96 5.11 9.98
C THR A 128 -10.54 4.22 11.16
N ILE A 129 -10.59 4.77 12.36
CA ILE A 129 -10.28 4.05 13.60
C ILE A 129 -11.59 3.69 14.31
N VAL A 130 -11.72 2.42 14.68
CA VAL A 130 -12.88 1.86 15.39
C VAL A 130 -12.42 1.05 16.60
N PHE A 131 -13.36 0.63 17.44
CA PHE A 131 -13.08 -0.30 18.52
C PHE A 131 -13.59 -1.68 18.17
N LEU A 132 -12.72 -2.68 18.23
CA LEU A 132 -13.12 -4.08 18.23
C LEU A 132 -13.23 -4.55 19.69
N ILE A 133 -14.39 -5.05 20.08
CA ILE A 133 -14.69 -5.49 21.44
C ILE A 133 -15.18 -6.95 21.45
N ARG A 134 -15.17 -7.57 22.63
CA ARG A 134 -15.70 -8.92 22.82
C ARG A 134 -17.22 -8.94 22.73
N LYS A 135 -17.79 -10.06 22.24
CA LYS A 135 -19.23 -10.28 22.11
C LYS A 135 -20.01 -9.88 23.37
N GLY A 136 -21.13 -9.18 23.18
CA GLY A 136 -22.01 -8.75 24.27
C GLY A 136 -21.47 -7.58 25.10
N ASN A 137 -20.32 -7.00 24.74
CA ASN A 137 -19.75 -5.80 25.32
C ASN A 137 -19.70 -5.80 26.87
N PRO A 138 -18.94 -6.74 27.49
CA PRO A 138 -18.95 -6.93 28.95
C PRO A 138 -18.45 -5.72 29.75
N LYS A 139 -17.68 -4.82 29.11
CA LYS A 139 -17.19 -3.56 29.71
C LYS A 139 -18.07 -2.36 29.40
N ASN A 140 -19.15 -2.54 28.64
CA ASN A 140 -20.06 -1.48 28.20
C ASN A 140 -19.30 -0.30 27.55
N ILE A 141 -18.41 -0.62 26.61
CA ILE A 141 -17.62 0.33 25.82
C ILE A 141 -18.49 0.87 24.70
N ASN A 142 -18.66 2.19 24.67
CA ASN A 142 -19.45 2.90 23.68
C ASN A 142 -18.65 4.06 23.06
N ASP A 143 -17.67 4.62 23.78
CA ASP A 143 -16.85 5.73 23.29
C ASP A 143 -15.48 5.80 23.98
N TRP A 144 -14.64 6.75 23.57
CA TRP A 144 -13.28 6.96 24.09
C TRP A 144 -13.20 7.12 25.62
N ASP A 145 -14.20 7.73 26.25
CA ASP A 145 -14.28 7.87 27.71
C ASP A 145 -14.34 6.54 28.46
N ASP A 146 -14.80 5.48 27.80
CA ASP A 146 -14.84 4.15 28.39
C ASP A 146 -13.45 3.51 28.44
N LEU A 147 -12.57 3.88 27.51
CA LEU A 147 -11.22 3.31 27.41
C LEU A 147 -10.28 3.79 28.53
N VAL A 148 -10.60 4.90 29.19
CA VAL A 148 -9.80 5.48 30.29
C VAL A 148 -10.32 5.08 31.68
N LYS A 149 -11.35 4.24 31.76
CA LYS A 149 -11.90 3.75 33.04
C LYS A 149 -10.99 2.71 33.68
N ASP A 150 -11.00 2.66 35.00
CA ASP A 150 -10.27 1.64 35.75
C ASP A 150 -10.76 0.24 35.38
N GLY A 151 -9.81 -0.69 35.19
CA GLY A 151 -10.11 -2.09 34.89
C GLY A 151 -10.54 -2.36 33.45
N VAL A 152 -10.33 -1.42 32.53
CA VAL A 152 -10.42 -1.64 31.07
C VAL A 152 -9.02 -1.86 30.53
N GLY A 153 -8.77 -3.02 29.93
CA GLY A 153 -7.52 -3.34 29.24
C GLY A 153 -7.60 -2.97 27.76
N VAL A 154 -6.73 -2.06 27.31
CA VAL A 154 -6.69 -1.60 25.92
C VAL A 154 -5.55 -2.28 25.17
N ILE A 155 -5.81 -2.74 23.95
CA ILE A 155 -4.79 -3.17 23.00
C ILE A 155 -4.66 -2.11 21.91
N THR A 156 -3.43 -1.70 21.62
CA THR A 156 -3.11 -0.78 20.53
C THR A 156 -1.64 -0.98 20.14
N PRO A 157 -1.25 -0.85 18.86
CA PRO A 157 0.15 -1.00 18.46
C PRO A 157 1.04 0.17 18.93
N ASN A 158 2.35 0.03 18.75
CA ASN A 158 3.37 1.00 19.15
C ASN A 158 3.48 2.18 18.15
N PRO A 159 3.27 3.45 18.57
CA PRO A 159 3.39 4.63 17.69
C PRO A 159 4.79 4.85 17.12
N LYS A 160 5.83 4.24 17.70
CA LYS A 160 7.21 4.33 17.20
C LYS A 160 7.47 3.49 15.96
N THR A 161 6.65 2.48 15.68
CA THR A 161 6.86 1.54 14.57
C THR A 161 5.64 1.39 13.67
N SER A 162 4.43 1.63 14.18
CA SER A 162 3.17 1.45 13.46
C SER A 162 2.54 2.80 13.04
N GLY A 163 2.07 2.88 11.79
CA GLY A 163 1.24 3.99 11.32
C GLY A 163 -0.17 3.95 11.92
N GLY A 164 -0.77 2.76 12.02
CA GLY A 164 -2.07 2.59 12.70
C GLY A 164 -2.05 3.08 14.15
N ALA A 165 -0.95 2.85 14.87
CA ALA A 165 -0.79 3.37 16.22
C ALA A 165 -0.80 4.91 16.30
N ARG A 166 -0.24 5.58 15.28
CA ARG A 166 -0.27 7.04 15.19
C ARG A 166 -1.67 7.55 14.87
N TRP A 167 -2.39 6.90 13.96
CA TRP A 167 -3.81 7.20 13.73
C TRP A 167 -4.67 6.99 14.98
N ASN A 168 -4.45 5.89 15.72
CA ASN A 168 -5.12 5.62 17.00
C ASN A 168 -4.88 6.74 18.02
N TYR A 169 -3.61 7.16 18.16
CA TYR A 169 -3.23 8.26 19.04
C TYR A 169 -3.91 9.56 18.62
N LEU A 170 -3.88 9.91 17.33
CA LEU A 170 -4.47 11.14 16.80
C LEU A 170 -6.00 11.15 16.91
N ALA A 171 -6.67 10.01 16.75
CA ALA A 171 -8.11 9.89 16.96
C ALA A 171 -8.50 10.14 18.43
N ALA A 172 -7.74 9.55 19.37
CA ALA A 172 -7.92 9.80 20.80
C ALA A 172 -7.65 11.27 21.17
N TRP A 173 -6.60 11.86 20.59
CA TRP A 173 -6.26 13.27 20.77
C TRP A 173 -7.37 14.18 20.23
N ALA A 174 -7.87 13.92 19.03
CA ALA A 174 -8.95 14.70 18.41
C ALA A 174 -10.26 14.64 19.23
N TYR A 175 -10.59 13.47 19.78
CA TYR A 175 -11.70 13.33 20.71
C TYR A 175 -11.51 14.20 21.95
N ALA A 176 -10.34 14.10 22.59
CA ALA A 176 -10.02 14.86 23.79
C ALA A 176 -9.98 16.38 23.52
N ASP A 177 -9.43 16.81 22.39
CA ASP A 177 -9.39 18.20 21.95
C ASP A 177 -10.80 18.79 21.88
N LYS A 178 -11.72 18.07 21.23
CA LYS A 178 -13.12 18.46 21.16
C LYS A 178 -13.79 18.50 22.54
N LYS A 179 -13.51 17.49 23.38
CA LYS A 179 -14.10 17.36 24.71
C LYS A 179 -13.66 18.47 25.67
N PHE A 180 -12.39 18.85 25.62
CA PHE A 180 -11.79 19.82 26.54
C PHE A 180 -11.64 21.22 25.92
N ASN A 181 -12.24 21.46 24.76
CA ASN A 181 -12.20 22.74 24.04
C ASN A 181 -10.76 23.26 23.81
N GLY A 182 -9.85 22.36 23.45
CA GLY A 182 -8.45 22.70 23.17
C GLY A 182 -7.56 22.93 24.41
N ASP A 183 -8.00 22.58 25.62
CA ASP A 183 -7.12 22.59 26.80
C ASP A 183 -6.09 21.47 26.71
N GLU A 184 -4.89 21.81 26.22
CA GLU A 184 -3.80 20.88 25.98
C GLU A 184 -3.41 20.06 27.21
N ALA A 185 -3.43 20.64 28.42
CA ALA A 185 -3.08 19.91 29.63
C ALA A 185 -4.11 18.81 29.96
N GLN A 186 -5.39 19.06 29.69
CA GLN A 186 -6.45 18.06 29.86
C GLN A 186 -6.40 16.98 28.76
N ILE A 187 -6.06 17.36 27.52
CA ILE A 187 -5.88 16.44 26.41
C ILE A 187 -4.73 15.47 26.71
N GLU A 188 -3.58 15.98 27.13
CA GLU A 188 -2.44 15.15 27.52
C GLU A 188 -2.78 14.21 28.68
N ASP A 189 -3.51 14.69 29.69
CA ASP A 189 -3.92 13.85 30.82
C ASP A 189 -4.88 12.73 30.39
N PHE A 190 -5.80 13.01 29.46
CA PHE A 190 -6.70 12.00 28.89
C PHE A 190 -5.91 10.91 28.15
N VAL A 191 -5.03 11.31 27.23
CA VAL A 191 -4.20 10.35 26.49
C VAL A 191 -3.26 9.59 27.43
N ARG A 192 -2.72 10.25 28.47
CA ARG A 192 -1.92 9.58 29.51
C ARG A 192 -2.73 8.51 30.24
N LYS A 193 -3.99 8.78 30.60
CA LYS A 193 -4.88 7.79 31.22
C LYS A 193 -5.19 6.63 30.28
N LEU A 194 -5.45 6.90 29.00
CA LEU A 194 -5.62 5.87 27.99
C LEU A 194 -4.40 4.94 27.93
N TYR A 195 -3.19 5.50 27.83
CA TYR A 195 -1.96 4.71 27.74
C TYR A 195 -1.59 3.98 29.04
N LYS A 196 -2.10 4.40 30.21
CA LYS A 196 -2.01 3.60 31.45
C LYS A 196 -2.84 2.32 31.41
N ASN A 197 -3.91 2.30 30.61
CA ASN A 197 -4.76 1.14 30.40
C ASN A 197 -4.28 0.24 29.25
N VAL A 198 -3.26 0.66 28.50
CA VAL A 198 -2.69 -0.17 27.43
C VAL A 198 -1.89 -1.32 28.02
N LEU A 199 -2.25 -2.55 27.66
CA LEU A 199 -1.60 -3.76 28.18
C LEU A 199 -0.35 -4.13 27.39
N VAL A 200 -0.40 -3.98 26.07
CA VAL A 200 0.67 -4.37 25.13
C VAL A 200 0.74 -3.34 24.00
N LEU A 201 1.96 -2.97 23.61
CA LEU A 201 2.26 -2.12 22.46
C LEU A 201 2.97 -2.93 21.38
N ASP A 202 2.20 -3.68 20.60
CA ASP A 202 2.73 -4.53 19.52
C ASP A 202 3.41 -3.70 18.42
N SER A 203 4.41 -4.28 17.75
CA SER A 203 5.21 -3.53 16.75
C SER A 203 4.40 -3.05 15.54
N GLY A 204 3.27 -3.68 15.25
CA GLY A 204 2.44 -3.47 14.06
C GLY A 204 0.97 -3.74 14.35
N ALA A 205 0.08 -3.24 13.49
CA ALA A 205 -1.36 -3.33 13.71
C ALA A 205 -1.86 -4.79 13.70
N ARG A 206 -1.36 -5.64 12.79
CA ARG A 206 -1.69 -7.06 12.78
C ARG A 206 -1.25 -7.79 14.04
N GLY A 207 -0.09 -7.42 14.61
CA GLY A 207 0.37 -7.95 15.89
C GLY A 207 -0.60 -7.62 17.03
N ALA A 208 -1.12 -6.39 17.07
CA ALA A 208 -2.15 -5.98 18.03
C ALA A 208 -3.46 -6.77 17.84
N THR A 209 -3.87 -7.01 16.58
CA THR A 209 -5.01 -7.88 16.25
C THR A 209 -4.80 -9.29 16.81
N THR A 210 -3.66 -9.93 16.55
CA THR A 210 -3.31 -11.26 17.09
C THR A 210 -3.31 -11.27 18.62
N THR A 211 -2.77 -10.24 19.28
CA THR A 211 -2.80 -10.12 20.75
C THR A 211 -4.22 -10.07 21.30
N PHE A 212 -5.12 -9.36 20.64
CA PHE A 212 -6.51 -9.24 21.09
C PHE A 212 -7.36 -10.48 20.77
N VAL A 213 -7.29 -10.93 19.52
CA VAL A 213 -8.16 -11.97 18.94
C VAL A 213 -7.64 -13.37 19.27
N GLU A 214 -6.39 -13.67 18.93
CA GLU A 214 -5.83 -15.02 19.07
C GLU A 214 -5.34 -15.29 20.49
N ASN A 215 -4.66 -14.31 21.11
CA ASN A 215 -4.12 -14.46 22.47
C ASN A 215 -5.14 -14.10 23.57
N GLY A 216 -6.32 -13.59 23.20
CA GLY A 216 -7.40 -13.29 24.13
C GLY A 216 -7.07 -12.21 25.17
N GLN A 217 -6.15 -11.28 24.87
CA GLN A 217 -5.77 -10.22 25.81
C GLN A 217 -6.62 -8.96 25.63
N GLY A 218 -6.79 -8.20 26.72
CA GLY A 218 -7.53 -6.94 26.72
C GLY A 218 -9.04 -7.10 26.57
N ASP A 219 -9.73 -5.97 26.72
CA ASP A 219 -11.17 -5.84 26.62
C ASP A 219 -11.60 -5.17 25.30
N VAL A 220 -10.69 -4.39 24.72
CA VAL A 220 -10.91 -3.61 23.51
C VAL A 220 -9.60 -3.44 22.73
N LEU A 221 -9.69 -3.58 21.42
CA LEU A 221 -8.65 -3.22 20.47
C LEU A 221 -9.04 -1.92 19.75
N ILE A 222 -8.13 -0.93 19.78
CA ILE A 222 -8.25 0.25 18.91
C ILE A 222 -7.68 -0.15 17.54
N ALA A 223 -8.56 -0.32 16.57
CA ALA A 223 -8.27 -0.99 15.30
C ALA A 223 -8.47 -0.06 14.10
N TRP A 224 -7.73 -0.35 13.03
CA TRP A 224 -8.18 0.01 11.69
C TRP A 224 -9.54 -0.64 11.41
N GLU A 225 -10.43 0.10 10.76
CA GLU A 225 -11.76 -0.40 10.40
C GLU A 225 -11.70 -1.71 9.57
N ASN A 226 -10.82 -1.78 8.57
CA ASN A 226 -10.65 -2.97 7.75
C ASN A 226 -10.15 -4.20 8.55
N GLU A 227 -9.26 -4.01 9.54
CA GLU A 227 -8.82 -5.12 10.43
C GLU A 227 -9.95 -5.58 11.35
N ALA A 228 -10.79 -4.66 11.82
CA ALA A 228 -11.93 -5.00 12.66
C ALA A 228 -12.97 -5.81 11.86
N TYR A 229 -13.26 -5.41 10.61
CA TYR A 229 -14.13 -6.19 9.72
C TYR A 229 -13.54 -7.56 9.37
N LEU A 230 -12.23 -7.63 9.09
CA LEU A 230 -11.55 -8.91 8.86
C LEU A 230 -11.66 -9.82 10.10
N SER A 231 -11.45 -9.27 11.29
CA SER A 231 -11.54 -10.02 12.55
C SER A 231 -12.94 -10.60 12.78
N ILE A 232 -14.00 -9.85 12.49
CA ILE A 232 -15.39 -10.35 12.57
C ILE A 232 -15.65 -11.42 11.52
N LYS A 233 -15.15 -11.24 10.28
CA LYS A 233 -15.32 -12.20 9.19
C LYS A 233 -14.69 -13.55 9.54
N ASP A 234 -13.51 -13.53 10.13
CA ASP A 234 -12.75 -14.74 10.46
C ASP A 234 -13.21 -15.39 11.78
N ASN A 235 -13.84 -14.62 12.67
CA ASN A 235 -14.31 -15.08 13.99
C ASN A 235 -15.79 -14.68 14.19
N PRO A 236 -16.72 -15.30 13.44
CA PRO A 236 -18.13 -14.95 13.48
C PRO A 236 -18.69 -15.15 14.90
N ASP A 237 -19.51 -14.19 15.34
CA ASP A 237 -20.17 -14.18 16.65
C ASP A 237 -19.27 -14.07 17.90
N GLU A 238 -17.97 -13.81 17.74
CA GLU A 238 -17.05 -13.62 18.88
C GLU A 238 -16.75 -12.15 19.23
N TYR A 239 -16.90 -11.25 18.25
CA TYR A 239 -16.54 -9.84 18.39
C TYR A 239 -17.63 -8.90 17.85
N GLU A 240 -17.57 -7.65 18.30
CA GLU A 240 -18.45 -6.57 17.86
C GLU A 240 -17.60 -5.31 17.58
N ILE A 241 -18.06 -4.49 16.62
CA ILE A 241 -17.43 -3.19 16.33
C ILE A 241 -18.24 -2.09 17.01
N ILE A 242 -17.54 -1.20 17.70
CA ILE A 242 -18.07 0.08 18.18
C ILE A 242 -17.41 1.20 17.39
N THR A 243 -18.24 1.98 16.70
CA THR A 243 -17.81 3.23 16.05
C THR A 243 -17.87 4.36 17.10
N PRO A 244 -16.74 4.96 17.47
CA PRO A 244 -16.72 6.04 18.46
C PRO A 244 -17.40 7.31 17.93
N SER A 245 -17.72 8.24 18.83
CA SER A 245 -18.37 9.50 18.45
C SER A 245 -17.49 10.41 17.60
N ILE A 246 -16.17 10.33 17.81
CA ILE A 246 -15.14 11.01 17.03
C ILE A 246 -14.10 9.98 16.62
N SER A 247 -13.74 9.98 15.34
CA SER A 247 -12.60 9.23 14.83
C SER A 247 -11.81 10.14 13.88
N ILE A 248 -10.90 9.55 13.11
CA ILE A 248 -10.05 10.26 12.15
C ILE A 248 -10.19 9.65 10.76
N LEU A 249 -10.14 10.49 9.74
CA LEU A 249 -9.94 10.04 8.36
C LEU A 249 -8.48 9.63 8.23
N ALA A 250 -8.24 8.34 8.03
CA ALA A 250 -6.91 7.82 7.77
C ALA A 250 -6.71 7.63 6.26
N GLN A 251 -5.64 8.22 5.74
CA GLN A 251 -5.28 8.24 4.31
C GLN A 251 -3.92 7.54 4.09
N PRO A 252 -3.93 6.21 3.85
CA PRO A 252 -2.72 5.48 3.47
C PRO A 252 -2.16 5.96 2.13
N SER A 253 -0.88 6.32 2.11
CA SER A 253 -0.24 6.97 0.97
C SER A 253 0.61 6.00 0.16
N VAL A 254 0.59 6.16 -1.17
CA VAL A 254 1.40 5.38 -2.11
C VAL A 254 2.42 6.26 -2.82
N ALA A 255 3.57 5.70 -3.18
CA ALA A 255 4.57 6.41 -3.98
C ALA A 255 5.49 5.44 -4.73
N ILE A 256 6.02 5.93 -5.85
CA ILE A 256 7.11 5.28 -6.58
C ILE A 256 8.43 5.56 -5.84
N VAL A 257 9.32 4.57 -5.77
CA VAL A 257 10.68 4.79 -5.26
C VAL A 257 11.62 5.04 -6.43
N ASP A 258 11.73 6.31 -6.84
CA ASP A 258 12.40 6.76 -8.06
C ASP A 258 13.79 6.15 -8.27
N SER A 259 14.63 6.27 -7.25
CA SER A 259 16.00 5.76 -7.28
C SER A 259 16.09 4.26 -7.57
N VAL A 260 15.10 3.48 -7.16
CA VAL A 260 15.06 2.02 -7.34
C VAL A 260 14.48 1.68 -8.71
N VAL A 261 13.37 2.31 -9.11
CA VAL A 261 12.74 1.99 -10.39
C VAL A 261 13.59 2.42 -11.58
N ASP A 262 14.36 3.51 -11.45
CA ASP A 262 15.30 3.95 -12.48
C ASP A 262 16.52 3.04 -12.57
N LYS A 263 17.01 2.59 -11.41
CA LYS A 263 18.11 1.61 -11.34
C LYS A 263 17.71 0.27 -11.95
N ARG A 264 16.49 -0.19 -11.71
CA ARG A 264 15.99 -1.51 -12.12
C ARG A 264 15.31 -1.51 -13.48
N GLY A 265 14.98 -0.35 -14.03
CA GLY A 265 14.22 -0.22 -15.28
C GLY A 265 12.76 -0.67 -15.13
N THR A 266 12.18 -0.53 -13.93
CA THR A 266 10.83 -1.00 -13.58
C THR A 266 9.80 0.12 -13.48
N ARG A 267 10.18 1.37 -13.82
CA ARG A 267 9.31 2.55 -13.65
C ARG A 267 7.96 2.38 -14.32
N GLU A 268 7.91 1.88 -15.55
CA GLU A 268 6.65 1.72 -16.29
C GLU A 268 5.65 0.81 -15.57
N VAL A 269 6.09 -0.37 -15.13
CA VAL A 269 5.23 -1.32 -14.41
C VAL A 269 4.89 -0.83 -13.00
N ALA A 270 5.81 -0.13 -12.32
CA ALA A 270 5.58 0.44 -11.00
C ALA A 270 4.56 1.58 -11.03
N THR A 271 4.66 2.47 -12.02
CA THR A 271 3.68 3.54 -12.24
C THR A 271 2.30 2.96 -12.54
N GLU A 272 2.21 1.97 -13.45
CA GLU A 272 0.94 1.33 -13.76
C GLU A 272 0.37 0.56 -12.56
N TYR A 273 1.23 -0.08 -11.75
CA TYR A 273 0.82 -0.74 -10.51
C TYR A 273 0.17 0.20 -9.51
N LEU A 274 0.60 1.46 -9.43
CA LEU A 274 -0.06 2.43 -8.55
C LEU A 274 -1.27 3.11 -9.22
N ASN A 275 -1.22 3.39 -10.53
CA ASN A 275 -2.37 3.92 -11.28
C ASN A 275 -3.57 2.97 -11.21
N TYR A 276 -3.34 1.67 -11.38
CA TYR A 276 -4.41 0.69 -11.42
C TYR A 276 -5.11 0.50 -10.07
N LEU A 277 -4.53 0.98 -8.95
CA LEU A 277 -5.21 1.04 -7.65
C LEU A 277 -6.46 1.93 -7.68
N TYR A 278 -6.52 2.88 -8.60
CA TYR A 278 -7.65 3.81 -8.78
C TYR A 278 -8.70 3.28 -9.77
N SER A 279 -8.49 2.10 -10.37
CA SER A 279 -9.46 1.47 -11.28
C SER A 279 -10.69 0.96 -10.54
N ASP A 280 -11.81 0.82 -11.25
CA ASP A 280 -13.05 0.26 -10.69
C ASP A 280 -12.86 -1.14 -10.08
N ASP A 281 -12.01 -1.98 -10.67
CA ASP A 281 -11.75 -3.33 -10.19
C ASP A 281 -10.97 -3.32 -8.87
N ALA A 282 -9.95 -2.46 -8.77
CA ALA A 282 -9.17 -2.30 -7.55
C ALA A 282 -9.98 -1.63 -6.43
N GLN A 283 -10.80 -0.63 -6.75
CA GLN A 283 -11.66 0.03 -5.77
C GLN A 283 -12.73 -0.92 -5.21
N ARG A 284 -13.28 -1.84 -6.01
CA ARG A 284 -14.17 -2.90 -5.49
C ARG A 284 -13.48 -3.85 -4.51
N LEU A 285 -12.17 -4.06 -4.63
CA LEU A 285 -11.41 -4.83 -3.64
C LEU A 285 -11.17 -4.03 -2.36
N ALA A 286 -11.01 -2.71 -2.47
CA ALA A 286 -10.72 -1.83 -1.33
C ALA A 286 -11.95 -1.63 -0.41
N GLY A 287 -13.17 -1.66 -0.95
CA GLY A 287 -14.42 -1.59 -0.20
C GLY A 287 -15.49 -0.73 -0.86
#